data_AF-A0A1H2L9Q1-F1
#
_entry.id   AF-A0A1H2L9Q1-F1
#
_cell.length_a   1.000
_cell.length_b   1.000
_cell.length_c   1.000
_cell.angle_alpha   90.00
_cell.angle_beta   90.00
_cell.angle_gamma   90.00
#
_symmetry.space_group_name_H-M   'P 1'
#
loop_
_entity.id
_entity.type
_entity.pdbx_description
1 polymer ?
#
loop_
_entity_poly.entity_id
_entity_poly.type
_entity_poly.pdbx_seq_one_letter_code
_entity_poly.pdbx_strand_id
1 'polypeptide(L)'
;MSAAVEIAIAQRRCAYTRERLMRARNELRALAPGTPWIPDAALAQADFEFELFATRAYGISPQSTEADGSAALHVFGLIRISPRSDALVVSVADATLPDLIRRFLPAYRPSDPEVGGAPGLRPVEVGHRQIALGRLDRPGRLIIEGTAPARWRRCLAGWTDELDAAGYLALWRTSPERLHPRELRQLRLFDSLYTRYGSHRRQVARLISGLIRRNAVFHYGAPSTCVDMWINPALDGAEIHIEWFDGPDHTTVIDLLTAPRCGLPLRVFDGGSSRLSPTYSIGLKAIDDPGVRLFLRHQVTVPGDKP
;
A
#
# COMPACT_ATOMS: atom_id res chain seq x y z
N MET A 1 -9.74 8.04 -30.22
CA MET A 1 -8.53 7.23 -29.96
C MET A 1 -8.69 5.91 -30.68
N SER A 2 -7.70 5.47 -31.48
CA SER A 2 -7.80 4.18 -32.17
C SER A 2 -7.70 3.01 -31.17
N ALA A 3 -8.21 1.84 -31.54
CA ALA A 3 -8.13 0.64 -30.69
C ALA A 3 -6.68 0.25 -30.36
N ALA A 4 -5.75 0.43 -31.30
CA ALA A 4 -4.32 0.16 -31.09
C ALA A 4 -3.71 1.09 -30.02
N VAL A 5 -4.04 2.38 -30.07
CA VAL A 5 -3.59 3.35 -29.06
C VAL A 5 -4.20 3.02 -27.69
N GLU A 6 -5.48 2.65 -27.64
CA GLU A 6 -6.13 2.23 -26.39
C GLU A 6 -5.43 1.02 -25.76
N ILE A 7 -5.08 0.01 -26.57
CA ILE A 7 -4.40 -1.19 -26.11
C ILE A 7 -3.00 -0.85 -25.59
N ALA A 8 -2.23 -0.04 -26.30
CA ALA A 8 -0.90 0.37 -25.87
C ALA A 8 -0.93 1.13 -24.53
N ILE A 9 -1.90 2.04 -24.36
CA ILE A 9 -2.11 2.76 -23.10
C ILE A 9 -2.47 1.80 -21.96
N ALA A 10 -3.38 0.86 -22.22
CA ALA A 10 -3.77 -0.14 -21.22
C ALA A 10 -2.61 -1.06 -20.83
N GLN A 11 -1.78 -1.49 -21.78
CA GLN A 11 -0.57 -2.25 -21.52
C GLN A 11 0.43 -1.46 -20.65
N ARG A 12 0.60 -0.16 -20.94
CA ARG A 12 1.44 0.71 -20.11
C ARG A 12 0.89 0.80 -18.70
N ARG A 13 -0.41 1.01 -18.50
CA ARG A 13 -1.04 1.00 -17.16
C ARG A 13 -0.86 -0.33 -16.45
N CYS A 14 -1.03 -1.46 -17.14
CA CYS A 14 -0.79 -2.80 -16.59
C CYS A 14 0.64 -2.96 -16.05
N ALA A 15 1.64 -2.33 -16.68
CA ALA A 15 3.02 -2.42 -16.21
C ALA A 15 3.26 -1.75 -14.83
N TYR A 16 2.41 -0.81 -14.42
CA TYR A 16 2.50 -0.11 -13.13
C TYR A 16 1.62 -0.73 -12.04
N THR A 17 0.61 -1.50 -12.45
CA THR A 17 -0.51 -1.91 -11.58
C THR A 17 -0.72 -3.42 -11.54
N ARG A 18 -0.12 -4.14 -12.49
CA ARG A 18 -0.33 -5.57 -12.80
C ARG A 18 -1.79 -5.95 -13.06
N GLU A 19 -2.65 -4.98 -13.39
CA GLU A 19 -4.02 -5.26 -13.80
C GLU A 19 -4.07 -6.20 -15.00
N ARG A 20 -5.18 -6.94 -15.13
CA ARG A 20 -5.48 -7.62 -16.40
C ARG A 20 -5.79 -6.56 -17.47
N LEU A 21 -5.33 -6.78 -18.70
CA LEU A 21 -5.50 -5.84 -19.81
C LEU A 21 -6.95 -5.36 -19.97
N MET A 22 -7.93 -6.29 -19.93
CA MET A 22 -9.34 -5.94 -20.04
C MET A 22 -9.83 -5.04 -18.90
N ARG A 23 -9.34 -5.24 -17.67
CA ARG A 23 -9.68 -4.37 -16.54
C ARG A 23 -9.07 -2.98 -16.72
N ALA A 24 -7.78 -2.90 -17.07
CA ALA A 24 -7.12 -1.63 -17.33
C ALA A 24 -7.83 -0.83 -18.43
N ARG A 25 -8.25 -1.49 -19.52
CA ARG A 25 -9.06 -0.85 -20.58
C ARG A 25 -10.38 -0.28 -20.07
N ASN A 26 -11.11 -1.06 -19.27
CA ASN A 26 -12.40 -0.62 -18.72
C ASN A 26 -12.23 0.57 -17.78
N GLU A 27 -11.24 0.53 -16.89
CA GLU A 27 -10.93 1.64 -15.97
C GLU A 27 -10.51 2.89 -16.76
N LEU A 28 -9.65 2.75 -17.79
CA LEU A 28 -9.23 3.88 -18.65
C LEU A 28 -10.40 4.53 -19.41
N ARG A 29 -11.37 3.74 -19.87
CA ARG A 29 -12.58 4.25 -20.55
C ARG A 29 -13.50 5.03 -19.61
N ALA A 30 -13.45 4.72 -18.31
CA ALA A 30 -14.24 5.40 -17.29
C ALA A 30 -13.58 6.71 -16.80
N LEU A 31 -12.32 6.95 -17.13
CA LEU A 31 -11.62 8.18 -16.75
C LEU A 31 -12.12 9.38 -17.56
N ALA A 32 -12.20 10.53 -16.90
CA ALA A 32 -12.44 11.79 -17.58
C ALA A 32 -11.25 12.14 -18.51
N PRO A 33 -11.49 12.87 -19.62
CA PRO A 33 -10.42 13.38 -20.46
C PRO A 33 -9.39 14.18 -19.64
N GLY A 34 -8.10 13.94 -19.91
CA GLY A 34 -7.00 14.62 -19.22
C GLY A 34 -6.60 14.03 -17.87
N THR A 35 -7.40 13.13 -17.28
CA THR A 35 -7.00 12.43 -16.05
C THR A 35 -5.75 11.57 -16.31
N PRO A 36 -4.80 11.51 -15.34
CA PRO A 36 -3.71 10.55 -15.37
C PRO A 36 -4.23 9.13 -15.60
N TRP A 37 -3.47 8.32 -16.33
CA TRP A 37 -3.85 6.93 -16.59
C TRP A 37 -3.91 6.10 -15.33
N ILE A 38 -3.22 6.52 -14.26
CA ILE A 38 -3.33 5.98 -12.91
C ILE A 38 -3.82 7.12 -12.03
N PRO A 39 -5.13 7.17 -11.69
CA PRO A 39 -5.68 8.30 -10.99
C PRO A 39 -5.14 8.37 -9.55
N ASP A 40 -4.92 9.60 -9.08
CA ASP A 40 -4.62 9.84 -7.68
C ASP A 40 -5.86 9.55 -6.82
N ALA A 41 -5.62 9.18 -5.57
CA ALA A 41 -6.68 9.05 -4.58
C ALA A 41 -7.26 10.44 -4.25
N ALA A 42 -8.57 10.50 -4.01
CA ALA A 42 -9.15 11.59 -3.24
C ALA A 42 -8.45 11.66 -1.88
N LEU A 43 -8.29 12.85 -1.30
CA LEU A 43 -7.46 13.03 -0.10
C LEU A 43 -7.84 12.09 1.06
N ALA A 44 -9.14 11.89 1.31
CA ALA A 44 -9.60 10.99 2.36
C ALA A 44 -9.26 9.51 2.08
N GLN A 45 -9.26 9.11 0.81
CA GLN A 45 -8.83 7.78 0.36
C GLN A 45 -7.30 7.65 0.44
N ALA A 46 -6.55 8.70 0.11
CA ALA A 46 -5.08 8.71 0.26
C ALA A 46 -4.68 8.53 1.73
N ASP A 47 -5.35 9.26 2.63
CA ASP A 47 -5.18 9.13 4.08
C ASP A 47 -5.50 7.71 4.56
N PHE A 48 -6.57 7.11 4.04
CA PHE A 48 -6.95 5.73 4.35
C PHE A 48 -5.89 4.72 3.87
N GLU A 49 -5.44 4.82 2.62
CA GLU A 49 -4.41 3.94 2.06
C GLU A 49 -3.09 4.07 2.81
N PHE A 50 -2.69 5.29 3.13
CA PHE A 50 -1.53 5.58 3.95
C PHE A 50 -1.63 4.93 5.33
N GLU A 51 -2.72 5.15 6.05
CA GLU A 51 -2.96 4.56 7.36
C GLU A 51 -2.91 3.03 7.31
N LEU A 52 -3.52 2.42 6.29
CA LEU A 52 -3.57 0.97 6.16
C LEU A 52 -2.21 0.36 5.82
N PHE A 53 -1.51 0.90 4.82
CA PHE A 53 -0.33 0.24 4.27
C PHE A 53 0.99 0.73 4.90
N ALA A 54 1.15 2.02 5.14
CA ALA A 54 2.39 2.51 5.76
C ALA A 54 2.49 2.16 7.24
N THR A 55 1.35 2.02 7.93
CA THR A 55 1.35 1.91 9.40
C THR A 55 1.04 0.49 9.87
N ARG A 56 0.29 -0.29 9.08
CA ARG A 56 -0.15 -1.65 9.46
C ARG A 56 0.38 -2.76 8.56
N ALA A 57 0.62 -2.47 7.28
CA ALA A 57 1.29 -3.41 6.39
C ALA A 57 2.83 -3.38 6.51
N TYR A 58 3.38 -2.47 7.32
CA TYR A 58 4.82 -2.43 7.63
C TYR A 58 5.28 -3.77 8.21
N GLY A 59 6.24 -4.42 7.56
CA GLY A 59 6.70 -5.74 7.98
C GLY A 59 5.76 -6.90 7.60
N ILE A 60 4.83 -6.76 6.64
CA ILE A 60 4.53 -7.87 5.72
C ILE A 60 5.83 -8.10 4.95
N SER A 61 6.80 -8.63 5.67
CA SER A 61 8.17 -8.72 5.24
C SER A 61 8.29 -9.98 4.42
N PRO A 62 9.00 -9.91 3.30
CA PRO A 62 9.61 -11.08 2.65
C PRO A 62 10.31 -12.05 3.59
N GLN A 63 10.83 -11.54 4.69
CA GLN A 63 11.60 -12.28 5.70
C GLN A 63 10.72 -12.83 6.83
N SER A 64 9.38 -12.68 6.76
CA SER A 64 8.48 -13.52 7.56
C SER A 64 8.65 -14.96 7.07
N THR A 65 9.56 -15.66 7.72
CA THR A 65 9.96 -17.05 7.47
C THR A 65 8.83 -18.07 7.68
N GLU A 66 7.64 -17.61 8.08
CA GLU A 66 6.49 -18.46 8.34
C GLU A 66 5.62 -18.71 7.09
N ALA A 67 5.83 -18.00 5.97
CA ALA A 67 4.99 -18.10 4.77
C ALA A 67 5.75 -18.43 3.48
N ASP A 68 6.18 -19.69 3.29
CA ASP A 68 6.50 -20.36 2.01
C ASP A 68 7.31 -19.57 0.93
N GLY A 69 8.06 -18.53 1.31
CA GLY A 69 8.79 -17.65 0.38
C GLY A 69 7.94 -16.84 -0.61
N SER A 70 6.60 -16.98 -0.62
CA SER A 70 5.73 -16.34 -1.62
C SER A 70 5.36 -14.90 -1.29
N ALA A 71 5.30 -14.55 0.00
CA ALA A 71 5.02 -13.18 0.47
C ALA A 71 6.14 -12.21 0.11
N ALA A 72 7.36 -12.72 -0.09
CA ALA A 72 8.54 -11.94 -0.44
C ALA A 72 8.43 -11.17 -1.76
N LEU A 73 7.69 -11.72 -2.70
CA LEU A 73 7.71 -11.25 -4.09
C LEU A 73 6.82 -10.04 -4.34
N HIS A 74 6.05 -9.57 -3.35
CA HIS A 74 5.00 -8.57 -3.57
C HIS A 74 4.96 -7.51 -2.46
N VAL A 75 5.17 -6.25 -2.83
CA VAL A 75 5.07 -5.09 -1.92
C VAL A 75 3.71 -5.11 -1.21
N PHE A 76 3.72 -5.11 0.13
CA PHE A 76 2.53 -5.21 0.98
C PHE A 76 1.65 -6.46 0.74
N GLY A 77 2.17 -7.51 0.10
CA GLY A 77 1.41 -8.70 -0.25
C GLY A 77 0.42 -8.52 -1.41
N LEU A 78 0.54 -7.43 -2.19
CA LEU A 78 -0.39 -7.09 -3.26
C LEU A 78 0.10 -7.60 -4.62
N ILE A 79 -0.64 -8.55 -5.21
CA ILE A 79 -0.33 -9.12 -6.53
C ILE A 79 -0.72 -8.13 -7.65
N ARG A 80 -1.90 -7.52 -7.53
CA ARG A 80 -2.46 -6.59 -8.51
C ARG A 80 -3.20 -5.48 -7.80
N ILE A 81 -3.23 -4.31 -8.44
CA ILE A 81 -3.90 -3.13 -7.90
C ILE A 81 -4.71 -2.51 -9.04
N SER A 82 -5.98 -2.23 -8.82
CA SER A 82 -6.83 -1.48 -9.76
C SER A 82 -7.26 -0.18 -9.06
N PRO A 83 -6.48 0.91 -9.23
CA PRO A 83 -6.71 2.14 -8.50
C PRO A 83 -7.91 2.91 -9.03
N ARG A 84 -8.74 3.41 -8.11
CA ARG A 84 -9.87 4.34 -8.32
C ARG A 84 -9.71 5.55 -7.42
N SER A 85 -10.37 6.66 -7.69
CA SER A 85 -10.22 7.87 -6.86
C SER A 85 -10.71 7.67 -5.42
N ASP A 86 -11.73 6.84 -5.21
CA ASP A 86 -12.44 6.62 -3.95
C ASP A 86 -12.25 5.22 -3.34
N ALA A 87 -11.51 4.35 -4.03
CA ALA A 87 -11.25 2.99 -3.58
C ALA A 87 -9.91 2.47 -4.11
N LEU A 88 -9.30 1.57 -3.34
CA LEU A 88 -8.21 0.73 -3.82
C LEU A 88 -8.75 -0.68 -4.02
N VAL A 89 -8.71 -1.18 -5.25
CA VAL A 89 -9.03 -2.57 -5.54
C VAL A 89 -7.73 -3.35 -5.61
N VAL A 90 -7.62 -4.46 -4.91
CA VAL A 90 -6.39 -5.25 -4.84
C VAL A 90 -6.69 -6.73 -5.06
N SER A 91 -5.71 -7.46 -5.58
CA SER A 91 -5.66 -8.92 -5.48
C SER A 91 -4.49 -9.30 -4.59
N VAL A 92 -4.71 -10.21 -3.65
CA VAL A 92 -3.68 -10.71 -2.74
C VAL A 92 -3.46 -12.20 -2.96
N ALA A 93 -2.28 -12.68 -2.59
CA ALA A 93 -2.04 -14.11 -2.59
C ALA A 93 -2.93 -14.77 -1.54
N ASP A 94 -3.39 -15.96 -1.88
CA ASP A 94 -4.23 -16.77 -1.01
C ASP A 94 -3.56 -17.05 0.35
N ALA A 95 -2.24 -17.24 0.35
CA ALA A 95 -1.42 -17.41 1.55
C ALA A 95 -1.29 -16.13 2.40
N THR A 96 -1.38 -14.95 1.79
CA THR A 96 -1.22 -13.65 2.48
C THR A 96 -2.52 -13.16 3.13
N LEU A 97 -3.67 -13.73 2.74
CA LEU A 97 -4.97 -13.28 3.23
C LEU A 97 -5.11 -13.32 4.78
N PRO A 98 -4.68 -14.37 5.49
CA PRO A 98 -4.73 -14.40 6.96
C PRO A 98 -3.94 -13.25 7.60
N ASP A 99 -2.73 -12.97 7.12
CA ASP A 99 -1.89 -11.89 7.65
C ASP A 99 -2.49 -10.51 7.39
N LEU A 100 -3.08 -10.33 6.21
CA LEU A 100 -3.81 -9.11 5.89
C LEU A 100 -4.98 -8.92 6.87
N ILE A 101 -5.77 -9.97 7.12
CA ILE A 101 -6.88 -9.92 8.09
C ILE A 101 -6.37 -9.56 9.49
N ARG A 102 -5.30 -10.22 9.95
CA ARG A 102 -4.67 -9.99 11.26
C ARG A 102 -4.17 -8.55 11.41
N ARG A 103 -3.54 -8.01 10.37
CA ARG A 103 -2.96 -6.66 10.36
C ARG A 103 -3.97 -5.56 10.15
N PHE A 104 -5.10 -5.83 9.50
CA PHE A 104 -6.05 -4.78 9.12
C PHE A 104 -7.25 -4.73 10.06
N LEU A 105 -7.81 -5.87 10.47
CA LEU A 105 -9.03 -5.86 11.27
C LEU A 105 -8.73 -5.50 12.73
N PRO A 106 -9.48 -4.55 13.32
CA PRO A 106 -9.17 -4.03 14.63
C PRO A 106 -9.45 -5.04 15.74
N ALA A 107 -8.46 -5.25 16.59
CA ALA A 107 -8.51 -6.13 17.75
C ALA A 107 -7.84 -5.47 18.98
N TYR A 108 -8.32 -5.79 20.17
CA TYR A 108 -7.85 -5.14 21.39
C TYR A 108 -7.80 -6.09 22.58
N ARG A 109 -6.66 -6.14 23.28
CA ARG A 109 -6.53 -6.84 24.55
C ARG A 109 -6.65 -5.84 25.70
N PRO A 110 -7.44 -6.12 26.76
CA PRO A 110 -7.56 -5.20 27.90
C PRO A 110 -6.24 -4.83 28.59
N SER A 111 -5.24 -5.72 28.56
CA SER A 111 -3.89 -5.47 29.09
C SER A 111 -3.07 -4.53 28.22
N ASP A 112 -3.44 -4.35 26.96
CA ASP A 112 -2.62 -3.65 25.99
C ASP A 112 -3.03 -2.17 25.91
N PRO A 113 -2.07 -1.26 25.71
CA PRO A 113 -2.36 0.17 25.60
C PRO A 113 -3.01 0.55 24.26
N GLU A 114 -2.87 -0.30 23.24
CA GLU A 114 -3.18 0.00 21.83
C GLU A 114 -4.15 -1.03 21.21
N VAL A 115 -4.92 -0.58 20.23
CA VAL A 115 -5.69 -1.43 19.31
C VAL A 115 -4.75 -1.87 18.18
N GLY A 116 -4.64 -3.18 18.01
CA GLY A 116 -4.05 -3.78 16.82
C GLY A 116 -4.99 -3.63 15.63
N GLY A 117 -4.47 -3.58 14.41
CA GLY A 117 -5.29 -3.33 13.22
C GLY A 117 -5.56 -1.86 12.93
N ALA A 118 -6.39 -1.60 11.91
CA ALA A 118 -6.82 -0.26 11.51
C ALA A 118 -8.14 0.11 12.22
N PRO A 119 -8.16 1.13 13.10
CA PRO A 119 -9.37 1.55 13.80
C PRO A 119 -10.52 1.89 12.83
N GLY A 120 -11.72 1.41 13.15
CA GLY A 120 -12.93 1.63 12.37
C GLY A 120 -13.03 0.82 11.08
N LEU A 121 -12.03 0.01 10.73
CA LEU A 121 -12.13 -0.85 9.56
C LEU A 121 -13.13 -1.99 9.80
N ARG A 122 -14.05 -2.19 8.86
CA ARG A 122 -15.08 -3.24 8.90
C ARG A 122 -15.24 -3.88 7.52
N PRO A 123 -15.60 -5.18 7.44
CA PRO A 123 -16.17 -5.73 6.23
C PRO A 123 -17.53 -5.06 5.96
N VAL A 124 -17.67 -4.36 4.84
CA VAL A 124 -18.92 -3.69 4.45
C VAL A 124 -19.70 -4.50 3.40
N GLU A 125 -19.02 -5.33 2.62
CA GLU A 125 -19.63 -6.17 1.60
C GLU A 125 -18.82 -7.46 1.42
N VAL A 126 -19.50 -8.61 1.40
CA VAL A 126 -18.90 -9.91 1.09
C VAL A 126 -19.63 -10.48 -0.13
N GLY A 127 -19.15 -10.10 -1.31
CA GLY A 127 -19.70 -10.54 -2.59
C GLY A 127 -19.06 -11.84 -3.08
N HIS A 128 -19.62 -12.45 -4.13
CA HIS A 128 -19.17 -13.75 -4.65
C HIS A 128 -17.66 -13.84 -5.01
N ARG A 129 -17.02 -12.72 -5.36
CA ARG A 129 -15.59 -12.65 -5.73
C ARG A 129 -14.83 -11.46 -5.15
N GLN A 130 -15.46 -10.72 -4.25
CA GLN A 130 -14.88 -9.51 -3.69
C GLN A 130 -15.26 -9.36 -2.23
N ILE A 131 -14.29 -8.91 -1.44
CA ILE A 131 -14.51 -8.48 -0.06
C ILE A 131 -14.23 -6.98 -0.01
N ALA A 132 -15.23 -6.17 0.31
CA ALA A 132 -15.02 -4.75 0.52
C ALA A 132 -14.84 -4.49 2.02
N LEU A 133 -13.76 -3.80 2.36
CA LEU A 133 -13.51 -3.21 3.66
C LEU A 133 -13.74 -1.70 3.57
N GLY A 134 -14.42 -1.15 4.57
CA GLY A 134 -14.71 0.28 4.69
C GLY A 134 -14.40 0.78 6.10
N ARG A 135 -14.08 2.07 6.20
CA ARG A 135 -13.86 2.73 7.49
C ARG A 135 -15.17 3.34 7.99
N LEU A 136 -15.50 3.11 9.26
CA LEU A 136 -16.62 3.78 9.92
C LEU A 136 -16.34 5.29 10.04
N ASP A 137 -17.39 6.11 9.85
CA ASP A 137 -17.41 7.57 10.04
C ASP A 137 -16.42 8.39 9.18
N ARG A 138 -15.68 7.77 8.26
CA ARG A 138 -14.70 8.44 7.40
C ARG A 138 -14.65 7.75 6.03
N PRO A 139 -14.46 8.49 4.92
CA PRO A 139 -14.26 7.87 3.61
C PRO A 139 -13.00 6.98 3.61
N GLY A 140 -13.00 5.97 2.75
CA GLY A 140 -11.93 4.99 2.67
C GLY A 140 -12.47 3.60 2.30
N ARG A 141 -12.08 3.05 1.15
CA ARG A 141 -12.48 1.70 0.74
C ARG A 141 -11.31 0.90 0.19
N LEU A 142 -11.18 -0.33 0.66
CA LEU A 142 -10.31 -1.37 0.10
C LEU A 142 -11.21 -2.50 -0.41
N ILE A 143 -11.00 -2.94 -1.65
CA ILE A 143 -11.74 -4.06 -2.24
C ILE A 143 -10.74 -5.16 -2.57
N ILE A 144 -10.87 -6.30 -1.91
CA ILE A 144 -10.03 -7.48 -2.14
C ILE A 144 -10.74 -8.37 -3.17
N GLU A 145 -10.25 -8.37 -4.40
CA GLU A 145 -10.75 -9.18 -5.51
C GLU A 145 -10.06 -10.55 -5.58
N GLY A 146 -10.80 -11.56 -6.05
CA GLY A 146 -10.28 -12.90 -6.30
C GLY A 146 -10.35 -13.82 -5.08
N THR A 147 -10.74 -13.30 -3.92
CA THR A 147 -10.97 -14.10 -2.71
C THR A 147 -12.39 -14.65 -2.70
N ALA A 148 -12.52 -15.98 -2.58
CA ALA A 148 -13.80 -16.63 -2.40
C ALA A 148 -14.38 -16.33 -0.99
N PRO A 149 -15.70 -16.07 -0.85
CA PRO A 149 -16.33 -15.82 0.45
C PRO A 149 -16.07 -16.91 1.50
N ALA A 150 -16.07 -18.18 1.09
CA ALA A 150 -15.80 -19.29 1.99
C ALA A 150 -14.37 -19.24 2.56
N ARG A 151 -13.39 -18.83 1.74
CA ARG A 151 -12.00 -18.65 2.19
C ARG A 151 -11.89 -17.48 3.16
N TRP A 152 -12.47 -16.33 2.80
CA TRP A 152 -12.52 -15.16 3.70
C TRP A 152 -13.08 -15.53 5.08
N ARG A 153 -14.25 -16.18 5.11
CA ARG A 153 -14.89 -16.61 6.36
C ARG A 153 -14.03 -17.59 7.15
N ARG A 154 -13.34 -18.52 6.47
CA ARG A 154 -12.43 -19.47 7.13
C ARG A 154 -11.24 -18.77 7.79
N CYS A 155 -10.57 -17.87 7.07
CA CYS A 155 -9.45 -17.10 7.63
C CYS A 155 -9.92 -16.21 8.78
N LEU A 156 -11.11 -15.60 8.65
CA LEU A 156 -11.71 -14.78 9.70
C LEU A 156 -12.07 -15.59 10.94
N ALA A 157 -12.60 -16.82 10.77
CA ALA A 157 -12.89 -17.74 11.86
C ALA A 157 -11.61 -18.15 12.59
N GLY A 158 -10.57 -18.58 11.87
CA GLY A 158 -9.28 -18.93 12.47
C GLY A 158 -8.65 -17.78 13.25
N TRP A 159 -8.67 -16.56 12.70
CA TRP A 159 -8.19 -15.38 13.43
C TRP A 159 -9.04 -15.06 14.66
N THR A 160 -10.35 -15.29 14.60
CA THR A 160 -11.24 -15.11 15.75
C THR A 160 -10.93 -16.10 16.86
N ASP A 161 -10.68 -17.36 16.52
CA ASP A 161 -10.30 -18.40 17.49
C ASP A 161 -8.95 -18.05 18.16
N GLU A 162 -7.97 -17.56 17.40
CA GLU A 162 -6.69 -17.06 17.93
C GLU A 162 -6.89 -15.88 18.90
N LEU A 163 -7.74 -14.90 18.53
CA LEU A 163 -8.05 -13.75 19.37
C LEU A 163 -8.72 -14.17 20.68
N ASP A 164 -9.73 -15.04 20.60
CA ASP A 164 -10.49 -15.50 21.75
C ASP A 164 -9.57 -16.32 22.70
N ALA A 165 -8.71 -17.19 22.16
CA ALA A 165 -7.71 -17.92 22.94
C ALA A 165 -6.68 -17.01 23.63
N ALA A 166 -6.32 -15.90 22.99
CA ALA A 166 -5.40 -14.91 23.55
C ALA A 166 -6.08 -13.86 24.44
N GLY A 167 -7.40 -13.91 24.63
CA GLY A 167 -8.15 -12.94 25.45
C GLY A 167 -8.24 -11.54 24.82
N TYR A 168 -8.17 -11.46 23.50
CA TYR A 168 -8.44 -10.23 22.75
C TYR A 168 -9.93 -10.10 22.42
N LEU A 169 -10.35 -8.86 22.20
CA LEU A 169 -11.66 -8.51 21.66
C LEU A 169 -11.53 -8.19 20.18
N ALA A 170 -12.22 -8.95 19.33
CA ALA A 170 -12.42 -8.62 17.92
C ALA A 170 -13.36 -7.40 17.78
N LEU A 171 -12.82 -6.18 17.74
CA LEU A 171 -13.62 -4.95 17.80
C LEU A 171 -14.54 -4.78 16.59
N TRP A 172 -14.12 -5.29 15.43
CA TRP A 172 -14.95 -5.32 14.23
C TRP A 172 -16.20 -6.21 14.38
N ARG A 173 -16.18 -7.17 15.30
CA ARG A 173 -17.30 -8.08 15.63
C ARG A 173 -18.15 -7.54 16.76
N THR A 174 -17.52 -7.04 17.83
CA THR A 174 -18.22 -6.57 19.03
C THR A 174 -18.80 -5.16 18.89
N SER A 175 -18.29 -4.36 17.94
CA SER A 175 -18.80 -3.04 17.59
C SER A 175 -18.87 -2.88 16.06
N PRO A 176 -19.78 -3.61 15.38
CA PRO A 176 -19.79 -3.67 13.92
C PRO A 176 -20.22 -2.35 13.26
N GLU A 177 -21.13 -1.61 13.89
CA GLU A 177 -21.77 -0.41 13.32
C GLU A 177 -21.26 0.91 13.92
N ARG A 178 -20.32 0.84 14.87
CA ARG A 178 -19.77 2.03 15.56
C ARG A 178 -18.32 1.82 15.97
N LEU A 179 -17.59 2.91 16.14
CA LEU A 179 -16.26 2.87 16.74
C LEU A 179 -16.34 2.43 18.20
N HIS A 180 -15.51 1.47 18.58
CA HIS A 180 -15.30 1.11 19.98
C HIS A 180 -14.57 2.25 20.72
N PRO A 181 -14.82 2.50 22.03
CA PRO A 181 -14.13 3.57 22.77
C PRO A 181 -12.60 3.53 22.69
N ARG A 182 -12.01 2.33 22.59
CA ARG A 182 -10.56 2.15 22.41
C ARG A 182 -10.09 2.56 21.01
N GLU A 183 -10.86 2.25 19.96
CA GLU A 183 -10.58 2.74 18.60
C GLU A 183 -10.63 4.27 18.57
N LEU A 184 -11.65 4.88 19.18
CA LEU A 184 -11.79 6.33 19.24
C LEU A 184 -10.62 6.99 19.99
N ARG A 185 -10.19 6.43 21.12
CA ARG A 185 -9.01 6.91 21.85
C ARG A 185 -7.76 6.83 20.98
N GLN A 186 -7.56 5.71 20.28
CA GLN A 186 -6.41 5.56 19.40
C GLN A 186 -6.44 6.52 18.23
N LEU A 187 -7.59 6.74 17.58
CA LEU A 187 -7.72 7.71 16.50
C LEU A 187 -7.33 9.12 16.97
N ARG A 188 -7.72 9.53 18.19
CA ARG A 188 -7.30 10.82 18.77
C ARG A 188 -5.78 10.89 19.01
N LEU A 189 -5.19 9.81 19.53
CA LEU A 189 -3.74 9.73 19.73
C LEU A 189 -3.00 9.74 18.39
N PHE A 190 -3.52 9.01 17.40
CA PHE A 190 -2.99 8.96 16.05
C PHE A 190 -3.03 10.36 15.44
N ASP A 191 -4.20 11.00 15.39
CA ASP A 191 -4.35 12.37 14.90
C ASP A 191 -3.34 13.34 15.60
N SER A 192 -3.00 13.11 16.87
CA SER A 192 -1.97 13.87 17.59
C SER A 192 -0.52 13.52 17.21
N LEU A 193 -0.19 12.25 16.96
CA LEU A 193 1.15 11.81 16.53
C LEU A 193 1.44 12.23 15.10
N TYR A 194 0.43 12.24 14.23
CA TYR A 194 0.57 12.75 12.85
C TYR A 194 0.69 14.27 12.78
N THR A 195 0.45 15.00 13.88
CA THR A 195 0.90 16.39 14.04
C THR A 195 2.40 16.52 13.85
N ARG A 196 3.20 15.45 14.08
CA ARG A 196 4.65 15.46 13.82
C ARG A 196 5.01 15.68 12.36
N TYR A 197 4.14 15.29 11.42
CA TYR A 197 4.32 15.63 9.99
C TYR A 197 3.83 17.05 9.67
N GLY A 198 3.24 17.75 10.63
CA GLY A 198 2.77 19.12 10.50
C GLY A 198 1.93 19.36 9.25
N SER A 199 2.29 20.39 8.50
CA SER A 199 1.68 20.75 7.21
C SER A 199 1.88 19.69 6.12
N HIS A 200 2.87 18.79 6.26
CA HIS A 200 3.27 17.85 5.22
C HIS A 200 2.43 16.55 5.20
N ARG A 201 1.63 16.28 6.24
CA ARG A 201 0.85 15.03 6.38
C ARG A 201 0.07 14.68 5.10
N ARG A 202 -0.66 15.65 4.54
CA ARG A 202 -1.48 15.42 3.33
C ARG A 202 -0.63 15.02 2.14
N GLN A 203 0.56 15.61 2.01
CA GLN A 203 1.46 15.28 0.91
C GLN A 203 2.14 13.92 1.12
N VAL A 204 2.50 13.57 2.35
CA VAL A 204 2.99 12.23 2.69
C VAL A 204 1.93 11.18 2.33
N ALA A 205 0.69 11.38 2.75
CA ALA A 205 -0.40 10.45 2.46
C ALA A 205 -0.65 10.30 0.94
N ARG A 206 -0.65 11.41 0.20
CA ARG A 206 -0.76 11.40 -1.27
C ARG A 206 0.39 10.65 -1.94
N LEU A 207 1.63 10.90 -1.51
CA LEU A 207 2.80 10.27 -2.10
C LEU A 207 2.81 8.77 -1.84
N ILE A 208 2.56 8.35 -0.59
CA ILE A 208 2.49 6.93 -0.23
C ILE A 208 1.36 6.22 -0.97
N SER A 209 0.15 6.80 -1.00
CA SER A 209 -0.97 6.29 -1.80
C SER A 209 -0.57 6.16 -3.27
N GLY A 210 0.08 7.19 -3.83
CA GLY A 210 0.58 7.18 -5.20
C GLY A 210 1.58 6.06 -5.49
N LEU A 211 2.48 5.78 -4.55
CA LEU A 211 3.46 4.69 -4.60
C LEU A 211 2.79 3.31 -4.53
N ILE A 212 1.86 3.12 -3.58
CA ILE A 212 1.07 1.87 -3.46
C ILE A 212 0.38 1.59 -4.79
N ARG A 213 -0.28 2.59 -5.38
CA ARG A 213 -1.00 2.46 -6.66
C ARG A 213 -0.11 2.15 -7.86
N ARG A 214 1.20 2.25 -7.71
CA ARG A 214 2.23 2.01 -8.73
C ARG A 214 3.24 0.96 -8.28
N ASN A 215 2.89 0.08 -7.33
CA ASN A 215 3.85 -0.84 -6.72
C ASN A 215 4.60 -1.74 -7.73
N ALA A 216 4.04 -1.95 -8.93
CA ALA A 216 4.63 -2.83 -9.92
C ALA A 216 5.86 -2.23 -10.62
N VAL A 217 6.12 -0.94 -10.46
CA VAL A 217 7.32 -0.30 -11.05
C VAL A 217 8.60 -0.96 -10.57
N PHE A 218 8.60 -1.48 -9.34
CA PHE A 218 9.73 -2.21 -8.76
C PHE A 218 9.86 -3.63 -9.31
N HIS A 219 8.92 -4.14 -10.10
CA HIS A 219 9.01 -5.45 -10.74
C HIS A 219 9.01 -5.34 -12.27
N TYR A 220 9.31 -4.16 -12.81
CA TYR A 220 9.25 -3.90 -14.24
C TYR A 220 10.40 -4.59 -14.98
N GLY A 221 10.08 -5.43 -15.97
CA GLY A 221 11.05 -6.12 -16.81
C GLY A 221 11.79 -7.29 -16.13
N ALA A 222 12.00 -7.22 -14.83
CA ALA A 222 12.60 -8.27 -14.01
C ALA A 222 11.92 -8.36 -12.63
N PRO A 223 11.74 -9.56 -12.07
CA PRO A 223 11.13 -9.72 -10.75
C PRO A 223 12.10 -9.23 -9.66
N SER A 224 11.65 -8.30 -8.81
CA SER A 224 12.27 -8.10 -7.50
C SER A 224 11.91 -9.21 -6.53
N THR A 225 12.88 -9.57 -5.70
CA THR A 225 12.76 -10.59 -4.65
C THR A 225 12.21 -10.01 -3.35
N CYS A 226 12.35 -8.70 -3.14
CA CYS A 226 11.85 -7.96 -1.99
C CYS A 226 11.62 -6.49 -2.38
N VAL A 227 10.58 -5.86 -1.81
CA VAL A 227 10.41 -4.41 -1.78
C VAL A 227 9.90 -4.03 -0.40
N ASP A 228 10.61 -3.12 0.27
CA ASP A 228 10.26 -2.60 1.58
C ASP A 228 10.15 -1.07 1.55
N MET A 229 9.39 -0.51 2.49
CA MET A 229 9.17 0.93 2.59
C MET A 229 8.99 1.36 4.05
N TRP A 230 9.79 2.34 4.49
CA TRP A 230 9.66 2.98 5.79
C TRP A 230 9.60 4.50 5.67
N ILE A 231 9.14 5.15 6.73
CA ILE A 231 8.96 6.61 6.77
C ILE A 231 9.65 7.14 8.02
N ASN A 232 10.62 8.02 7.82
CA ASN A 232 11.29 8.74 8.87
C ASN A 232 10.70 10.14 8.98
N PRO A 233 10.19 10.56 10.15
CA PRO A 233 9.86 11.96 10.38
C PRO A 233 11.15 12.79 10.33
N ALA A 234 11.11 13.93 9.66
CA ALA A 234 12.22 14.89 9.61
C ALA A 234 11.79 16.23 10.23
N LEU A 235 12.76 17.05 10.65
CA LEU A 235 12.48 18.35 11.25
C LEU A 235 11.60 19.24 10.35
N ASP A 236 11.87 19.24 9.03
CA ASP A 236 11.16 20.05 8.02
C ASP A 236 10.40 19.18 7.00
N GLY A 237 9.84 18.05 7.44
CA GLY A 237 8.96 17.24 6.61
C GLY A 237 9.04 15.74 6.87
N ALA A 238 9.17 14.95 5.79
CA ALA A 238 9.20 13.50 5.87
C ALA A 238 10.15 12.90 4.85
N GLU A 239 10.83 11.85 5.25
CA GLU A 239 11.65 11.03 4.37
C GLU A 239 11.01 9.67 4.23
N ILE A 240 10.55 9.36 3.02
CA ILE A 240 10.04 8.06 2.64
C ILE A 240 11.21 7.32 2.03
N HIS A 241 11.51 6.13 2.51
CA HIS A 241 12.56 5.29 1.97
C HIS A 241 11.90 4.07 1.36
N ILE A 242 12.28 3.74 0.13
CA ILE A 242 11.90 2.51 -0.54
C ILE A 242 13.16 1.76 -0.90
N GLU A 243 13.19 0.49 -0.49
CA GLU A 243 14.25 -0.43 -0.79
C GLU A 243 13.71 -1.59 -1.61
N TRP A 244 14.44 -2.03 -2.63
CA TRP A 244 14.09 -3.26 -3.35
C TRP A 244 15.33 -4.06 -3.70
N PHE A 245 15.13 -5.38 -3.80
CA PHE A 245 16.17 -6.35 -4.07
C PHE A 245 15.94 -6.98 -5.44
N ASP A 246 16.98 -7.02 -6.27
CA ASP A 246 16.94 -7.46 -7.66
C ASP A 246 15.92 -6.64 -8.47
N GLY A 247 15.62 -7.04 -9.71
CA GLY A 247 14.67 -6.30 -10.55
C GLY A 247 15.26 -5.08 -11.28
N PRO A 248 14.45 -4.06 -11.61
CA PRO A 248 14.88 -2.91 -12.40
C PRO A 248 15.87 -2.02 -11.64
N ASP A 249 16.77 -1.39 -12.38
CA ASP A 249 17.71 -0.42 -11.82
C ASP A 249 17.03 0.91 -11.41
N HIS A 250 17.77 1.74 -10.68
CA HIS A 250 17.30 3.06 -10.23
C HIS A 250 16.80 3.94 -11.37
N THR A 251 17.52 3.99 -12.50
CA THR A 251 17.16 4.82 -13.66
C THR A 251 15.79 4.42 -14.19
N THR A 252 15.57 3.11 -14.37
CA THR A 252 14.30 2.56 -14.83
C THR A 252 13.17 2.89 -13.86
N VAL A 253 13.39 2.71 -12.55
CA VAL A 253 12.37 3.04 -11.54
C VAL A 253 12.05 4.53 -11.52
N ILE A 254 13.05 5.41 -11.63
CA ILE A 254 12.86 6.87 -11.68
C ILE A 254 12.10 7.27 -12.93
N ASP A 255 12.49 6.75 -14.10
CA ASP A 255 11.81 7.04 -15.37
C ASP A 255 10.35 6.59 -15.31
N LEU A 256 10.06 5.45 -14.69
CA LEU A 256 8.69 4.97 -14.48
C LEU A 256 7.94 5.89 -13.51
N LEU A 257 8.51 6.18 -12.33
CA LEU A 257 7.89 6.99 -11.28
C LEU A 257 7.70 8.45 -11.69
N THR A 258 8.47 8.97 -12.65
CA THR A 258 8.34 10.35 -13.14
C THR A 258 7.67 10.43 -14.52
N ALA A 259 7.29 9.28 -15.10
CA ALA A 259 6.70 9.22 -16.42
C ALA A 259 5.43 10.09 -16.53
N PRO A 260 5.24 10.83 -17.63
CA PRO A 260 3.99 11.54 -17.87
C PRO A 260 2.79 10.59 -17.80
N ARG A 261 1.70 11.03 -17.16
CA ARG A 261 0.39 10.34 -17.04
C ARG A 261 0.35 9.05 -16.22
N CYS A 262 1.45 8.31 -16.07
CA CYS A 262 1.52 7.11 -15.23
C CYS A 262 2.35 7.29 -13.96
N GLY A 263 3.28 8.24 -13.94
CA GLY A 263 4.14 8.52 -12.80
C GLY A 263 3.44 9.35 -11.73
N LEU A 264 4.26 9.91 -10.85
CA LEU A 264 3.95 10.79 -9.74
C LEU A 264 4.53 12.18 -10.04
N PRO A 265 3.97 13.26 -9.46
CA PRO A 265 4.50 14.61 -9.59
C PRO A 265 5.76 14.79 -8.75
N LEU A 266 6.87 14.18 -9.20
CA LEU A 266 8.16 14.15 -8.53
C LEU A 266 9.23 14.86 -9.36
N ARG A 267 10.22 15.44 -8.69
CA ARG A 267 11.45 15.96 -9.30
C ARG A 267 12.65 15.23 -8.73
N VAL A 268 13.54 14.81 -9.62
CA VAL A 268 14.84 14.26 -9.23
C VAL A 268 15.67 15.35 -8.59
N PHE A 269 16.35 15.03 -7.48
CA PHE A 269 17.37 15.89 -6.90
C PHE A 269 18.58 15.06 -6.51
N ASP A 270 19.78 15.63 -6.67
CA ASP A 270 21.01 14.99 -6.21
C ASP A 270 21.05 15.01 -4.68
N GLY A 271 20.52 13.96 -4.08
CA GLY A 271 20.46 13.75 -2.64
C GLY A 271 21.73 13.10 -2.09
N GLY A 272 22.91 13.65 -2.39
CA GLY A 272 24.14 13.52 -1.60
C GLY A 272 24.68 12.14 -1.18
N SER A 273 24.10 11.01 -1.56
CA SER A 273 24.67 9.69 -1.24
C SER A 273 25.71 9.32 -2.29
N SER A 274 26.89 8.87 -1.83
CA SER A 274 28.03 8.57 -2.70
C SER A 274 27.71 7.41 -3.65
N ARG A 275 27.96 7.58 -4.95
CA ARG A 275 27.95 6.51 -5.97
C ARG A 275 28.91 5.35 -5.66
N LEU A 276 29.74 5.48 -4.62
CA LEU A 276 30.74 4.51 -4.20
C LEU A 276 30.28 3.63 -3.02
N SER A 277 29.09 3.87 -2.45
CA SER A 277 28.49 2.94 -1.50
C SER A 277 27.81 1.79 -2.27
N PRO A 278 27.92 0.52 -1.83
CA PRO A 278 27.08 -0.57 -2.35
C PRO A 278 25.57 -0.33 -2.14
N THR A 279 25.23 0.71 -1.36
CA THR A 279 23.88 1.21 -1.10
C THR A 279 23.79 2.65 -1.59
N TYR A 280 23.59 2.83 -2.89
CA TYR A 280 23.33 4.14 -3.47
C TYR A 280 21.85 4.49 -3.27
N SER A 281 21.57 5.74 -2.89
CA SER A 281 20.21 6.26 -2.76
C SER A 281 20.00 7.49 -3.63
N ILE A 282 18.95 7.47 -4.46
CA ILE A 282 18.54 8.64 -5.24
C ILE A 282 17.34 9.30 -4.59
N GLY A 283 17.40 10.63 -4.44
CA GLY A 283 16.34 11.45 -3.89
C GLY A 283 15.35 11.93 -4.95
N LEU A 284 14.06 11.83 -4.65
CA LEU A 284 12.95 12.46 -5.38
C LEU A 284 12.21 13.41 -4.42
N LYS A 285 11.90 14.64 -4.86
CA LYS A 285 11.07 15.59 -4.11
C LYS A 285 9.67 15.62 -4.68
N ALA A 286 8.67 15.68 -3.81
CA ALA A 286 7.34 16.06 -4.25
C ALA A 286 7.36 17.48 -4.82
N ILE A 287 6.77 17.67 -6.01
CA ILE A 287 6.74 18.99 -6.67
C ILE A 287 6.01 20.02 -5.80
N ASP A 288 4.92 19.60 -5.16
CA ASP A 288 4.04 20.48 -4.40
C ASP A 288 4.51 20.69 -2.94
N ASP A 289 5.53 19.94 -2.50
CA ASP A 289 6.08 20.02 -1.15
C ASP A 289 7.53 19.50 -1.09
N PRO A 290 8.54 20.38 -1.23
CA PRO A 290 9.92 19.96 -1.21
C PRO A 290 10.38 19.40 0.15
N GLY A 291 9.59 19.57 1.23
CA GLY A 291 9.84 18.98 2.55
C GLY A 291 9.59 17.47 2.58
N VAL A 292 8.80 16.94 1.64
CA VAL A 292 8.58 15.50 1.48
C VAL A 292 9.54 14.93 0.45
N ARG A 293 10.42 14.04 0.91
CA ARG A 293 11.51 13.43 0.14
C ARG A 293 11.30 11.92 0.07
N LEU A 294 11.55 11.36 -1.11
CA LEU A 294 11.54 9.93 -1.37
C LEU A 294 12.96 9.49 -1.72
N PHE A 295 13.50 8.54 -0.96
CA PHE A 295 14.80 7.91 -1.19
C PHE A 295 14.56 6.51 -1.76
N LEU A 296 15.23 6.23 -2.88
CA LEU A 296 15.16 4.95 -3.57
C LEU A 296 16.48 4.21 -3.38
N ARG A 297 16.44 2.98 -2.87
CA ARG A 297 17.61 2.10 -2.66
C ARG A 297 17.43 0.77 -3.36
N HIS A 298 18.29 0.47 -4.32
CA HIS A 298 18.36 -0.82 -5.00
C HIS A 298 19.48 -1.68 -4.42
N GLN A 299 19.17 -2.94 -4.10
CA GLN A 299 20.14 -3.95 -3.72
C GLN A 299 20.16 -5.08 -4.76
N VAL A 300 21.34 -5.67 -4.98
CA VAL A 300 21.50 -6.86 -5.83
C VAL A 300 21.86 -8.02 -4.93
N THR A 301 21.08 -9.10 -4.98
CA THR A 301 21.36 -10.28 -4.17
C THR A 301 22.59 -10.99 -4.74
N VAL A 302 23.65 -11.12 -3.93
CA VAL A 302 24.83 -11.89 -4.32
C VAL A 302 24.60 -13.36 -3.99
N PRO A 303 24.84 -14.31 -4.92
CA PRO A 303 24.68 -15.73 -4.63
C PRO A 303 25.52 -16.15 -3.41
N GLY A 304 24.85 -16.57 -2.34
CA GLY A 304 25.49 -17.02 -1.09
C GLY A 304 25.19 -16.13 0.12
N ASP A 305 24.75 -14.89 -0.09
CA ASP A 305 24.22 -14.06 0.99
C ASP A 305 22.79 -14.52 1.30
N LYS A 306 22.54 -14.87 2.57
CA LYS A 306 21.15 -14.96 3.04
C LYS A 306 20.64 -13.52 3.17
N PRO A 307 19.49 -13.19 2.54
CA PRO A 307 18.85 -11.89 2.72
C PRO A 307 18.33 -11.71 4.15
#